data_AF-A0A7S2JFZ5-F1
#
_entry.id   AF-A0A7S2JFZ5-F1
#
_cell.length_a   1.000
_cell.length_b   1.000
_cell.length_c   1.000
_cell.angle_alpha   90.00
_cell.angle_beta   90.00
_cell.angle_gamma   90.00
#
_symmetry.space_group_name_H-M   'P 1'
#
loop_
_entity.id
_entity.type
_entity.pdbx_description
1 polymer ?
#
loop_
_entity_poly.entity_id
_entity_poly.type
_entity_poly.pdbx_seq_one_letter_code
_entity_poly.pdbx_strand_id
1 'polypeptide(L)'
;TLSWCSTPDCFTLEEDPRPFYLIADYDARTVQSLFLVAIAQPMNVAIVLAYVCRFSPPHPNFLLRRWNRVSVNLHIFSGTLEIILGIWAWFAGDPALPVRLQSAVAVVHSLTALNHLPLLFGAKLFMNTGYGVLVAVKIYLAANCFVHPTCYRRALALTCTHSTYAWVRVFWMLLHKNHALVGAQYTVSVLIAGFVVAPSVSVAMNALVVISAFVYFLFLMVCAKNPHEYLTEHTRDINAFAGFSCPFIDEWARSSATKKDRLCNPALDALDKDR
;
A
#
# COMPACT_ATOMS: atom_id res chain seq x y z
N THR A 1 29.14 1.13 -0.97
CA THR A 1 28.63 1.11 0.42
C THR A 1 27.25 1.72 0.43
N LEU A 2 26.23 1.01 0.94
CA LEU A 2 24.90 1.57 1.18
C LEU A 2 25.02 2.62 2.29
N SER A 3 25.43 3.84 1.93
CA SER A 3 25.83 4.93 2.83
C SER A 3 24.66 5.58 3.59
N TRP A 4 23.51 4.91 3.67
CA TRP A 4 22.36 5.43 4.39
C TRP A 4 22.54 5.34 5.91
N CYS A 5 23.35 4.37 6.36
CA CYS A 5 23.85 4.35 7.73
C CYS A 5 24.88 5.46 8.02
N SER A 6 25.38 6.17 7.01
CA SER A 6 26.48 7.13 7.16
C SER A 6 26.15 8.52 6.60
N THR A 7 24.88 8.84 6.31
CA THR A 7 24.52 10.24 6.09
C THR A 7 24.72 10.97 7.42
N PRO A 8 25.65 11.95 7.50
CA PRO A 8 25.99 12.67 8.73
C PRO A 8 24.79 13.35 9.39
N ASP A 9 23.72 13.57 8.61
CA ASP A 9 22.61 14.46 8.95
C ASP A 9 21.65 13.94 10.04
N CYS A 10 21.79 12.69 10.48
CA CYS A 10 21.12 12.18 11.69
C CYS A 10 22.10 11.60 12.72
N PHE A 11 23.40 11.82 12.53
CA PHE A 11 24.49 11.43 13.42
C PHE A 11 25.09 12.68 14.08
N THR A 12 24.28 13.44 14.80
CA THR A 12 24.83 14.27 15.87
C THR A 12 24.34 13.68 17.18
N LEU A 13 25.31 13.25 17.98
CA LEU A 13 25.24 12.43 19.20
C LEU A 13 24.53 13.12 20.39
N GLU A 14 23.79 14.19 20.14
CA GLU A 14 22.83 14.73 21.08
C GLU A 14 21.47 14.57 20.44
N GLU A 15 20.60 13.81 21.10
CA GLU A 15 19.16 13.82 20.87
C GLU A 15 18.72 15.28 20.91
N ASP A 16 18.69 15.94 19.75
CA ASP A 16 18.11 17.25 19.62
C ASP A 16 16.65 16.99 19.27
N PRO A 17 15.72 17.03 20.25
CA PRO A 17 14.31 16.69 20.07
C PRO A 17 13.60 17.83 19.34
N ARG A 18 14.18 18.28 18.22
CA ARG A 18 13.58 19.31 17.41
C ARG A 18 12.32 18.76 16.77
N PRO A 19 11.24 19.53 16.81
CA PRO A 19 10.01 19.14 16.15
C PRO A 19 10.23 19.07 14.63
N PHE A 20 9.59 18.09 13.99
CA PHE A 20 9.67 17.87 12.54
C PHE A 20 9.00 18.98 11.70
N TYR A 21 8.30 19.92 12.31
CA TYR A 21 7.68 21.05 11.61
C TYR A 21 8.63 22.24 11.36
N LEU A 22 9.89 22.19 11.82
CA LEU A 22 10.89 23.23 11.55
C LEU A 22 11.51 23.04 10.15
N ILE A 23 10.79 23.50 9.13
CA ILE A 23 11.12 23.29 7.70
C ILE A 23 12.37 24.06 7.24
N ALA A 24 12.80 25.10 7.97
CA ALA A 24 13.90 25.99 7.57
C ALA A 24 15.23 25.26 7.30
N ASP A 25 15.42 24.09 7.91
CA ASP A 25 16.65 23.28 7.80
C ASP A 25 16.58 22.20 6.71
N TYR A 26 15.50 22.15 5.94
CA TYR A 26 15.27 21.06 4.99
C TYR A 26 15.98 21.30 3.67
N ASP A 27 16.74 20.29 3.24
CA ASP A 27 17.32 20.26 1.91
C ASP A 27 16.25 20.04 0.83
N ALA A 28 16.59 20.33 -0.43
CA ALA A 28 15.66 20.20 -1.54
C ALA A 28 15.06 18.78 -1.67
N ARG A 29 15.81 17.74 -1.28
CA ARG A 29 15.36 16.34 -1.33
C ARG A 29 14.30 16.04 -0.27
N THR A 30 14.48 16.57 0.94
CA THR A 30 13.50 16.47 2.03
C THR A 30 12.23 17.20 1.62
N VAL A 31 12.35 18.41 1.09
CA VAL A 31 11.21 19.19 0.59
C VAL A 31 10.47 18.43 -0.51
N GLN A 32 11.17 17.87 -1.49
CA GLN A 32 10.56 17.03 -2.53
C GLN A 32 9.80 15.84 -1.93
N SER A 33 10.39 15.14 -0.96
CA SER A 33 9.77 13.99 -0.30
C SER A 33 8.52 14.39 0.49
N LEU A 34 8.54 15.56 1.13
CA LEU A 34 7.36 16.16 1.78
C LEU A 34 6.24 16.45 0.78
N PHE A 35 6.56 17.02 -0.38
CA PHE A 35 5.56 17.23 -1.43
C PHE A 35 4.94 15.91 -1.90
N LEU A 36 5.76 14.85 -2.07
CA LEU A 36 5.25 13.53 -2.43
C LEU A 36 4.28 12.98 -1.38
N VAL A 37 4.61 13.11 -0.09
CA VAL A 37 3.73 12.70 1.01
C VAL A 37 2.47 13.56 1.06
N ALA A 38 2.58 14.88 0.96
CA ALA A 38 1.46 15.80 0.99
C ALA A 38 0.42 15.50 -0.10
N ILE A 39 0.86 15.10 -1.30
CA ILE A 39 -0.01 14.68 -2.40
C ILE A 39 -0.61 13.28 -2.12
N ALA A 40 0.19 12.34 -1.62
CA ALA A 40 -0.25 10.96 -1.44
C ALA A 40 -1.19 10.76 -0.24
N GLN A 41 -1.06 11.56 0.83
CA GLN A 41 -1.83 11.36 2.07
C GLN A 41 -3.34 11.53 1.89
N PRO A 42 -3.86 12.58 1.22
CA PRO A 42 -5.29 12.69 0.92
C PRO A 42 -5.82 11.47 0.16
N MET A 43 -5.00 10.89 -0.72
CA MET A 43 -5.37 9.69 -1.48
C MET A 43 -5.44 8.46 -0.59
N ASN A 44 -4.46 8.25 0.29
CA ASN A 44 -4.49 7.18 1.29
C ASN A 44 -5.74 7.29 2.17
N VAL A 45 -6.04 8.49 2.67
CA VAL A 45 -7.23 8.75 3.50
C VAL A 45 -8.51 8.48 2.72
N ALA A 46 -8.63 8.99 1.49
CA ALA A 46 -9.81 8.75 0.64
C ALA A 46 -10.05 7.26 0.39
N ILE A 47 -8.99 6.45 0.29
CA ILE A 47 -9.07 5.00 0.13
C ILE A 47 -9.58 4.33 1.41
N VAL A 48 -9.04 4.73 2.57
CA VAL A 48 -9.50 4.21 3.87
C VAL A 48 -10.97 4.58 4.09
N LEU A 49 -11.35 5.83 3.81
CA LEU A 49 -12.74 6.29 3.90
C LEU A 49 -13.63 5.56 2.89
N ALA A 50 -13.20 5.37 1.64
CA ALA A 50 -13.96 4.58 0.68
C ALA A 50 -14.15 3.14 1.16
N TYR A 51 -13.13 2.54 1.78
CA TYR A 51 -13.22 1.20 2.36
C TYR A 51 -14.20 1.15 3.55
N VAL A 52 -14.09 2.09 4.49
CA VAL A 52 -14.93 2.13 5.70
C VAL A 52 -16.37 2.56 5.39
N CYS A 53 -16.57 3.55 4.52
CA CYS A 53 -17.87 4.17 4.26
C CYS A 53 -18.67 3.50 3.14
N ARG A 54 -18.04 2.81 2.17
CA ARG A 54 -18.74 2.18 1.03
C ARG A 54 -18.73 0.65 1.09
N PHE A 55 -18.92 0.07 2.27
CA PHE A 55 -19.13 -1.37 2.44
C PHE A 55 -20.37 -1.86 1.64
N SER A 56 -20.18 -2.21 0.36
CA SER A 56 -20.88 -3.21 -0.47
C SER A 56 -20.62 -2.96 -1.97
N PRO A 57 -20.11 -3.92 -2.78
CA PRO A 57 -19.75 -5.29 -2.47
C PRO A 57 -18.25 -5.44 -2.18
N PRO A 58 -17.88 -6.53 -1.51
CA PRO A 58 -16.53 -6.71 -1.03
C PRO A 58 -15.63 -7.11 -2.20
N HIS A 59 -14.42 -6.54 -2.27
CA HIS A 59 -13.35 -7.05 -3.14
C HIS A 59 -13.35 -8.60 -3.10
N PRO A 60 -13.21 -9.34 -4.22
CA PRO A 60 -13.30 -10.81 -4.23
C PRO A 60 -12.33 -11.51 -3.25
N ASN A 61 -11.36 -10.77 -2.70
CA ASN A 61 -10.51 -11.21 -1.59
C ASN A 61 -11.25 -11.42 -0.25
N PHE A 62 -12.47 -10.92 -0.07
CA PHE A 62 -13.27 -11.17 1.13
C PHE A 62 -14.13 -12.45 1.02
N LEU A 63 -14.20 -13.03 -0.18
CA LEU A 63 -14.68 -14.39 -0.42
C LEU A 63 -13.61 -15.44 -0.10
N LEU A 64 -12.41 -15.00 0.28
CA LEU A 64 -11.33 -15.86 0.72
C LEU A 64 -11.60 -16.41 2.12
N ARG A 65 -10.94 -17.54 2.42
CA ARG A 65 -10.90 -18.20 3.74
C ARG A 65 -10.81 -17.20 4.89
N ARG A 66 -11.42 -17.53 6.05
CA ARG A 66 -11.47 -16.67 7.25
C ARG A 66 -10.12 -16.02 7.60
N TRP A 67 -9.02 -16.75 7.44
CA TRP A 67 -7.65 -16.24 7.66
C TRP A 67 -7.26 -15.06 6.77
N ASN A 68 -7.63 -15.09 5.49
CA ASN A 68 -7.31 -14.02 4.56
C ASN A 68 -8.09 -12.74 4.92
N ARG A 69 -9.33 -12.88 5.40
CA ARG A 69 -10.13 -11.75 5.88
C ARG A 69 -9.48 -11.08 7.09
N VAL A 70 -9.02 -11.88 8.06
CA VAL A 70 -8.29 -11.37 9.24
C VAL A 70 -7.01 -10.66 8.80
N SER A 71 -6.21 -11.27 7.92
CA SER A 71 -4.97 -10.68 7.40
C SER A 71 -5.23 -9.35 6.68
N VAL A 72 -6.26 -9.27 5.82
CA VAL A 72 -6.62 -8.04 5.11
C VAL A 72 -7.07 -6.95 6.07
N ASN A 73 -7.92 -7.29 7.05
CA ASN A 73 -8.36 -6.32 8.06
C ASN A 73 -7.19 -5.81 8.90
N LEU A 74 -6.28 -6.70 9.31
CA LEU A 74 -5.07 -6.33 10.05
C LEU A 74 -4.15 -5.45 9.21
N HIS A 75 -3.98 -5.76 7.92
CA HIS A 75 -3.21 -4.97 6.96
C HIS A 75 -3.76 -3.55 6.83
N ILE A 76 -5.07 -3.40 6.63
CA ILE A 76 -5.73 -2.09 6.50
C ILE A 76 -5.65 -1.31 7.82
N PHE A 77 -5.94 -1.98 8.94
CA PHE A 77 -5.92 -1.35 10.26
C PHE A 77 -4.53 -0.86 10.64
N SER A 78 -3.51 -1.72 10.52
CA SER A 78 -2.12 -1.34 10.76
C SER A 78 -1.66 -0.26 9.78
N GLY A 79 -2.00 -0.35 8.50
CA GLY A 79 -1.68 0.71 7.54
C GLY A 79 -2.31 2.06 7.89
N THR A 80 -3.56 2.07 8.36
CA THR A 80 -4.25 3.29 8.79
C THR A 80 -3.58 3.91 10.02
N LEU A 81 -3.26 3.10 11.02
CA LEU A 81 -2.54 3.57 12.22
C LEU A 81 -1.16 4.11 11.86
N GLU A 82 -0.43 3.48 10.95
CA GLU A 82 0.88 3.96 10.48
C GLU A 82 0.80 5.37 9.89
N ILE A 83 -0.26 5.67 9.11
CA ILE A 83 -0.49 7.02 8.57
C ILE A 83 -0.77 8.02 9.68
N ILE A 84 -1.70 7.70 10.59
CA ILE A 84 -2.09 8.60 11.70
C ILE A 84 -0.88 8.90 12.58
N LEU A 85 -0.09 7.88 12.93
CA LEU A 85 1.11 8.02 13.76
C LEU A 85 2.20 8.82 13.04
N GLY A 86 2.37 8.64 11.73
CA GLY A 86 3.31 9.44 10.93
C GLY A 86 2.91 10.92 10.83
N ILE A 87 1.62 11.21 10.68
CA ILE A 87 1.10 12.59 10.73
C ILE A 87 1.31 13.17 12.14
N TRP A 88 0.97 12.42 13.19
CA TRP A 88 1.14 12.86 14.56
C TRP A 88 2.62 13.17 14.89
N ALA A 89 3.54 12.31 14.48
CA ALA A 89 4.98 12.54 14.63
C ALA A 89 5.43 13.88 14.05
N TRP A 90 4.80 14.33 12.95
CA TRP A 90 5.16 15.59 12.30
C TRP A 90 4.79 16.85 13.11
N PHE A 91 3.76 16.75 13.94
CA PHE A 91 3.22 17.86 14.73
C PHE A 91 3.47 17.72 16.24
N ALA A 92 4.08 16.63 16.67
CA ALA A 92 4.46 16.42 18.07
C ALA A 92 5.63 17.34 18.46
N GLY A 93 5.62 17.84 19.70
CA GLY A 93 6.77 18.54 20.27
C GLY A 93 7.99 17.62 20.40
N ASP A 94 7.76 16.38 20.84
CA ASP A 94 8.72 15.29 20.81
C ASP A 94 8.22 14.17 19.86
N PRO A 95 8.88 13.95 18.72
CA PRO A 95 8.48 12.93 17.74
C PRO A 95 8.84 11.50 18.17
N ALA A 96 9.60 11.29 19.25
CA ALA A 96 10.20 9.99 19.55
C ALA A 96 9.16 8.88 19.77
N LEU A 97 8.15 9.14 20.60
CA LEU A 97 7.07 8.19 20.89
C LEU A 97 6.24 7.84 19.64
N PRO A 98 5.65 8.81 18.91
CA PRO A 98 4.83 8.50 17.75
C PRO A 98 5.62 7.77 16.64
N VAL A 99 6.91 8.09 16.43
CA VAL A 99 7.75 7.37 15.44
C VAL A 99 8.02 5.94 15.86
N ARG A 100 8.26 5.66 17.15
CA ARG A 100 8.41 4.27 17.64
C ARG A 100 7.13 3.45 17.45
N LEU A 101 5.98 4.04 17.77
CA LEU A 101 4.68 3.41 17.54
C LEU A 101 4.43 3.19 16.04
N GLN A 102 4.69 4.20 15.20
CA GLN A 102 4.58 4.11 13.75
C GLN A 102 5.43 2.95 13.22
N SER A 103 6.67 2.84 13.69
CA SER A 103 7.61 1.79 13.30
C SER A 103 7.12 0.40 13.67
N ALA A 104 6.62 0.20 14.90
CA ALA A 104 6.07 -1.08 15.34
C ALA A 104 4.87 -1.51 14.47
N VAL A 105 3.95 -0.58 14.21
CA VAL A 105 2.79 -0.81 13.35
C VAL A 105 3.20 -1.05 11.89
N ALA A 106 4.21 -0.34 11.39
CA ALA A 106 4.76 -0.52 10.04
C ALA A 106 5.31 -1.93 9.81
N VAL A 107 5.89 -2.57 10.84
CA VAL A 107 6.32 -3.98 10.76
C VAL A 107 5.11 -4.89 10.59
N VAL A 108 4.06 -4.75 11.41
CA VAL A 108 2.83 -5.54 11.29
C VAL A 108 2.19 -5.36 9.91
N HIS A 109 2.12 -4.12 9.42
CA HIS A 109 1.63 -3.79 8.10
C HIS A 109 2.47 -4.45 6.99
N SER A 110 3.80 -4.41 7.12
CA SER A 110 4.72 -5.03 6.15
C SER A 110 4.60 -6.56 6.12
N LEU A 111 4.49 -7.21 7.29
CA LEU A 111 4.34 -8.66 7.37
C LEU A 111 3.01 -9.15 6.76
N THR A 112 1.91 -8.43 7.04
CA THR A 112 0.64 -8.73 6.38
C THR A 112 0.68 -8.47 4.88
N ALA A 113 1.47 -7.49 4.41
CA ALA A 113 1.71 -7.27 2.98
C ALA A 113 2.46 -8.45 2.34
N LEU A 114 3.46 -9.02 3.02
CA LEU A 114 4.16 -10.23 2.55
C LEU A 114 3.21 -11.42 2.39
N ASN A 115 2.27 -11.59 3.32
CA ASN A 115 1.25 -12.64 3.21
C ASN A 115 0.33 -12.44 1.98
N HIS A 116 0.25 -11.22 1.45
CA HIS A 116 -0.57 -10.89 0.29
C HIS A 116 0.21 -10.87 -1.04
N LEU A 117 1.54 -11.02 -1.03
CA LEU A 117 2.38 -11.09 -2.25
C LEU A 117 1.85 -12.06 -3.31
N PRO A 118 1.47 -13.32 -2.97
CA PRO A 118 0.98 -14.27 -3.98
C PRO A 118 -0.29 -13.81 -4.70
N LEU A 119 -1.08 -12.93 -4.06
CA LEU A 119 -2.36 -12.43 -4.55
C LEU A 119 -2.23 -11.13 -5.37
N LEU A 120 -1.01 -10.59 -5.52
CA LEU A 120 -0.80 -9.37 -6.29
C LEU A 120 -1.08 -9.59 -7.78
N PHE A 121 -1.74 -8.62 -8.41
CA PHE A 121 -1.95 -8.56 -9.86
C PHE A 121 -0.67 -8.08 -10.56
N GLY A 122 -0.62 -8.17 -11.90
CA GLY A 122 0.56 -7.78 -12.68
C GLY A 122 1.42 -8.98 -13.09
N ALA A 123 2.49 -8.71 -13.83
CA ALA A 123 3.50 -9.70 -14.18
C ALA A 123 4.26 -10.12 -12.92
N LYS A 124 4.15 -11.39 -12.53
CA LYS A 124 4.69 -11.92 -11.26
C LYS A 124 6.18 -11.69 -11.11
N LEU A 125 6.94 -11.67 -12.21
CA LEU A 125 8.37 -11.33 -12.21
C LEU A 125 8.63 -10.00 -11.49
N PHE A 126 8.02 -8.92 -11.97
CA PHE A 126 8.22 -7.58 -11.44
C PHE A 126 7.50 -7.36 -10.12
N MET A 127 6.30 -7.94 -9.99
CA MET A 127 5.49 -7.77 -8.81
C MET A 127 6.12 -8.45 -7.59
N ASN A 128 6.55 -9.70 -7.70
CA ASN A 128 7.13 -10.39 -6.56
C ASN A 128 8.48 -9.80 -6.15
N THR A 129 9.31 -9.40 -7.13
CA THR A 129 10.64 -8.82 -6.85
C THR A 129 10.55 -7.41 -6.34
N GLY A 130 9.95 -6.50 -7.11
CA GLY A 130 9.87 -5.08 -6.76
C GLY A 130 9.12 -4.88 -5.46
N TYR A 131 7.97 -5.55 -5.29
CA TYR A 131 7.20 -5.46 -4.05
C TYR A 131 7.94 -6.11 -2.88
N GLY A 132 8.55 -7.28 -3.07
CA GLY A 132 9.34 -7.94 -2.03
C GLY A 132 10.50 -7.08 -1.54
N VAL A 133 11.27 -6.47 -2.45
CA VAL A 133 12.36 -5.54 -2.14
C VAL A 133 11.82 -4.33 -1.38
N LEU A 134 10.74 -3.71 -1.84
CA LEU A 134 10.15 -2.54 -1.19
C LEU A 134 9.66 -2.85 0.23
N VAL A 135 9.03 -4.01 0.44
CA VAL A 135 8.59 -4.44 1.77
C VAL A 135 9.78 -4.71 2.68
N ALA A 136 10.85 -5.33 2.17
CA ALA A 136 12.08 -5.53 2.94
C ALA A 136 12.73 -4.19 3.34
N VAL A 137 12.80 -3.23 2.42
CA VAL A 137 13.27 -1.86 2.69
C VAL A 137 12.38 -1.20 3.75
N LYS A 138 11.06 -1.36 3.66
CA LYS A 138 10.13 -0.80 4.65
C LYS A 138 10.37 -1.36 6.05
N ILE A 139 10.59 -2.67 6.19
CA ILE A 139 10.93 -3.31 7.47
C ILE A 139 12.25 -2.77 8.00
N TYR A 140 13.26 -2.63 7.14
CA TYR A 140 14.54 -2.04 7.50
C TYR A 140 14.38 -0.58 7.99
N LEU A 141 13.60 0.23 7.28
CA LEU A 141 13.29 1.62 7.67
C LEU A 141 12.56 1.67 9.01
N ALA A 142 11.58 0.80 9.23
CA ALA A 142 10.86 0.73 10.49
C ALA A 142 11.80 0.38 11.65
N ALA A 143 12.68 -0.61 11.50
CA ALA A 143 13.68 -0.93 12.51
C ALA A 143 14.62 0.27 12.81
N ASN A 144 15.07 0.97 11.76
CA ASN A 144 15.94 2.15 11.92
C ASN A 144 15.22 3.34 12.57
N CYS A 145 13.95 3.59 12.23
CA CYS A 145 13.13 4.63 12.84
C CYS A 145 12.84 4.29 14.31
N PHE A 146 12.66 3.02 14.65
CA PHE A 146 12.44 2.61 16.02
C PHE A 146 13.65 2.93 16.91
N VAL A 147 14.86 2.66 16.42
CA VAL A 147 16.13 2.95 17.12
C VAL A 147 16.45 4.44 17.12
N HIS A 148 16.14 5.17 16.05
CA HIS A 148 16.45 6.58 15.88
C HIS A 148 15.20 7.41 15.57
N PRO A 149 14.30 7.57 16.54
CA PRO A 149 12.96 8.08 16.28
C PRO A 149 12.90 9.61 16.10
N THR A 150 13.99 10.31 16.40
CA THR A 150 14.13 11.77 16.20
C THR A 150 14.67 12.14 14.81
N CYS A 151 15.02 11.16 13.97
CA CYS A 151 15.52 11.44 12.62
C CYS A 151 14.35 11.60 11.63
N TYR A 152 13.96 12.85 11.36
CA TYR A 152 12.84 13.18 10.46
C TYR A 152 12.99 12.58 9.06
N ARG A 153 14.21 12.50 8.51
CA ARG A 153 14.45 11.91 7.17
C ARG A 153 14.08 10.44 7.11
N ARG A 154 14.37 9.68 8.17
CA ARG A 154 14.04 8.26 8.26
C ARG A 154 12.52 8.07 8.39
N ALA A 155 11.89 8.85 9.26
CA ALA A 155 10.43 8.85 9.41
C ALA A 155 9.72 9.26 8.12
N LEU A 156 10.26 10.24 7.39
CA LEU A 156 9.75 10.67 6.09
C LEU A 156 9.90 9.57 5.05
N ALA A 157 11.08 8.95 4.93
CA ALA A 157 11.30 7.83 4.02
C ALA A 157 10.37 6.65 4.30
N LEU A 158 10.13 6.32 5.58
CA LEU A 158 9.15 5.30 5.98
C LEU A 158 7.74 5.68 5.50
N THR A 159 7.34 6.93 5.69
CA THR A 159 6.03 7.46 5.28
C THR A 159 5.88 7.53 3.74
N CYS A 160 6.93 7.93 3.02
CA CYS A 160 6.98 7.88 1.56
C CYS A 160 6.83 6.44 1.07
N THR A 161 7.59 5.50 1.65
CA THR A 161 7.56 4.08 1.31
C THR A 161 6.17 3.49 1.52
N HIS A 162 5.52 3.82 2.65
CA HIS A 162 4.12 3.46 2.89
C HIS A 162 3.18 3.95 1.77
N SER A 163 3.41 5.16 1.28
CA SER A 163 2.57 5.82 0.27
C SER A 163 2.74 5.29 -1.15
N THR A 164 3.61 4.29 -1.38
CA THR A 164 3.83 3.72 -2.72
C THR A 164 2.54 3.24 -3.36
N TYR A 165 1.65 2.61 -2.60
CA TYR A 165 0.40 2.09 -3.16
C TYR A 165 -0.59 3.17 -3.60
N ALA A 166 -0.59 4.36 -2.97
CA ALA A 166 -1.34 5.50 -3.48
C ALA A 166 -0.85 5.91 -4.88
N TRP A 167 0.47 6.00 -5.06
CA TRP A 167 1.08 6.30 -6.36
C TRP A 167 0.75 5.25 -7.42
N VAL A 168 0.74 3.96 -7.07
CA VAL A 168 0.31 2.89 -7.99
C VAL A 168 -1.08 3.18 -8.55
N ARG A 169 -2.02 3.59 -7.70
CA ARG A 169 -3.39 3.90 -8.14
C ARG A 169 -3.46 5.15 -9.00
N VAL A 170 -2.69 6.18 -8.68
CA VAL A 170 -2.60 7.40 -9.51
C VAL A 170 -2.14 7.04 -10.91
N PHE A 171 -1.01 6.34 -11.03
CA PHE A 171 -0.48 5.97 -12.34
C PHE A 171 -1.39 4.99 -13.07
N TRP A 172 -2.04 4.08 -12.36
CA TRP A 172 -3.01 3.17 -12.97
C TRP A 172 -4.20 3.92 -13.54
N MET A 173 -4.79 4.87 -12.80
CA MET A 173 -5.88 5.71 -13.30
C MET A 173 -5.45 6.55 -14.50
N LEU A 174 -4.24 7.11 -14.48
CA LEU A 174 -3.69 7.89 -15.59
C LEU A 174 -3.50 7.02 -16.85
N LEU A 175 -2.85 5.87 -16.73
CA LEU A 175 -2.65 4.95 -17.85
C LEU A 175 -3.98 4.40 -18.39
N HIS A 176 -4.91 4.08 -17.49
CA HIS A 176 -6.24 3.59 -17.83
C HIS A 176 -7.05 4.63 -18.61
N LYS A 177 -7.14 5.87 -18.11
CA LYS A 177 -7.88 6.95 -18.77
C LYS A 177 -7.34 7.30 -20.16
N ASN A 178 -6.02 7.19 -20.36
CA ASN A 178 -5.38 7.45 -21.64
C ASN A 178 -5.32 6.22 -22.56
N HIS A 179 -5.87 5.07 -22.13
CA HIS A 179 -5.72 3.79 -22.84
C HIS A 179 -4.27 3.44 -23.19
N ALA A 180 -3.31 3.90 -22.38
CA ALA A 180 -1.90 3.64 -22.58
C ALA A 180 -1.54 2.27 -22.00
N LEU A 181 -0.67 1.52 -22.70
CA LEU A 181 -0.09 0.25 -22.23
C LEU A 181 -1.15 -0.77 -21.78
N VAL A 182 -2.24 -0.89 -22.55
CA VAL A 182 -3.33 -1.84 -22.28
C VAL A 182 -2.78 -3.26 -22.11
N GLY A 183 -3.17 -3.94 -21.04
CA GLY A 183 -2.67 -5.27 -20.67
C GLY A 183 -1.42 -5.25 -19.78
N ALA A 184 -0.70 -4.13 -19.69
CA ALA A 184 0.48 -3.96 -18.82
C ALA A 184 0.33 -2.82 -17.78
N GLN A 185 -0.87 -2.23 -17.69
CA GLN A 185 -1.11 -0.98 -16.98
C GLN A 185 -0.76 -1.08 -15.49
N TYR A 186 -1.09 -2.20 -14.85
CA TYR A 186 -0.86 -2.36 -13.42
C TYR A 186 0.62 -2.55 -13.11
N THR A 187 1.30 -3.45 -13.84
CA THR A 187 2.75 -3.68 -13.67
C THR A 187 3.54 -2.39 -13.88
N VAL A 188 3.24 -1.65 -14.95
CA VAL A 188 3.94 -0.39 -15.24
C VAL A 188 3.66 0.67 -14.17
N SER A 189 2.43 0.76 -13.66
CA SER A 189 2.09 1.67 -12.56
C SER A 189 2.88 1.38 -11.29
N VAL A 190 3.11 0.10 -10.99
CA VAL A 190 3.93 -0.33 -9.84
C VAL A 190 5.38 0.06 -10.03
N LEU A 191 5.94 -0.14 -11.22
CA LEU A 191 7.32 0.26 -11.53
C LEU A 191 7.49 1.78 -11.40
N ILE A 192 6.61 2.58 -12.01
CA ILE A 192 6.67 4.05 -11.96
C ILE A 192 6.52 4.54 -10.51
N ALA A 193 5.57 3.98 -9.74
CA ALA A 193 5.41 4.31 -8.32
C ALA A 193 6.67 3.99 -7.51
N GLY A 194 7.30 2.84 -7.77
CA GLY A 194 8.60 2.49 -7.21
C GLY A 194 9.66 3.55 -7.52
N PHE A 195 9.80 3.96 -8.78
CA PHE A 195 10.76 4.98 -9.20
C PHE A 195 10.53 6.37 -8.58
N VAL A 196 9.26 6.70 -8.29
CA VAL A 196 8.89 7.97 -7.63
C VAL A 196 9.24 7.94 -6.14
N VAL A 197 9.01 6.82 -5.46
CA VAL A 197 9.17 6.72 -4.01
C VAL A 197 10.57 6.30 -3.58
N ALA A 198 11.23 5.40 -4.29
CA ALA A 198 12.53 4.85 -3.93
C ALA A 198 13.64 5.90 -3.69
N PRO A 199 13.71 7.04 -4.42
CA PRO A 199 14.67 8.11 -4.13
C PRO A 199 14.54 8.73 -2.73
N SER A 200 13.36 8.67 -2.09
CA SER A 200 13.18 9.12 -0.70
C SER A 200 13.98 8.28 0.30
N VAL A 201 14.29 7.03 -0.07
CA VAL A 201 15.25 6.19 0.64
C VAL A 201 16.62 6.49 0.04
N SER A 202 16.90 6.03 -1.16
CA SER A 202 18.17 6.30 -1.83
C SER A 202 18.01 6.20 -3.32
N VAL A 203 18.72 7.03 -4.08
CA VAL A 203 18.77 6.95 -5.54
C VAL A 203 19.22 5.56 -6.00
N ALA A 204 20.09 4.89 -5.24
CA ALA A 204 20.54 3.53 -5.53
C ALA A 204 19.42 2.48 -5.44
N MET A 205 18.29 2.77 -4.77
CA MET A 205 17.16 1.85 -4.71
C MET A 205 16.48 1.65 -6.06
N ASN A 206 16.49 2.66 -6.92
CA ASN A 206 16.02 2.51 -8.30
C ASN A 206 16.85 1.45 -9.04
N ALA A 207 18.18 1.52 -8.92
CA ALA A 207 19.07 0.54 -9.51
C ALA A 207 18.86 -0.86 -8.90
N LEU A 208 18.68 -0.94 -7.57
CA LEU A 208 18.45 -2.22 -6.90
C LEU A 208 17.16 -2.89 -7.38
N VAL A 209 16.06 -2.15 -7.55
CA VAL A 209 14.80 -2.71 -8.06
C VAL A 209 15.00 -3.30 -9.46
N VAL A 210 15.65 -2.55 -10.36
CA VAL A 210 15.93 -3.03 -11.73
C VAL A 210 16.84 -4.25 -11.73
N ILE A 211 17.93 -4.21 -10.98
CA ILE A 211 18.89 -5.33 -10.87
C ILE A 211 18.21 -6.56 -10.28
N SER A 212 17.39 -6.39 -9.23
CA SER A 212 16.68 -7.52 -8.59
C SER A 212 15.69 -8.20 -9.52
N ALA A 213 14.97 -7.42 -10.34
CA ALA A 213 14.08 -7.97 -11.36
C ALA A 213 14.86 -8.73 -12.44
N PHE A 214 16.01 -8.20 -12.87
CA PHE A 214 16.88 -8.86 -13.85
C PHE A 214 17.49 -10.16 -13.31
N VAL A 215 18.00 -10.16 -12.08
CA VAL A 215 18.55 -11.37 -11.43
C VAL A 215 17.46 -12.43 -11.27
N TYR A 216 16.26 -12.04 -10.86
CA TYR A 216 15.14 -12.98 -10.75
C TYR A 216 14.70 -13.52 -12.10
N PHE A 217 14.74 -12.69 -13.15
CA PHE A 217 14.49 -13.13 -14.52
C PHE A 217 15.50 -14.21 -14.95
N LEU A 218 16.80 -13.98 -14.74
CA LEU A 218 17.83 -14.98 -15.03
C LEU A 218 17.61 -16.27 -14.24
N PHE A 219 17.25 -16.16 -12.96
CA PHE A 219 16.90 -17.31 -12.13
C PHE A 219 15.70 -18.10 -12.71
N LEU A 220 14.63 -17.42 -13.14
CA LEU A 220 13.47 -18.07 -13.74
C LEU A 220 13.83 -18.77 -15.06
N MET A 221 14.68 -18.16 -15.89
CA MET A 221 15.11 -18.77 -17.15
C MET A 221 15.92 -20.06 -16.94
N VAL A 222 16.60 -20.21 -15.81
CA VAL A 222 17.39 -21.40 -15.48
C VAL A 222 16.56 -22.44 -14.71
N CYS A 223 15.71 -22.00 -13.77
CA CYS A 223 15.11 -22.89 -12.78
C CYS A 223 13.60 -23.13 -12.96
N ALA A 224 12.87 -22.27 -13.68
CA ALA A 224 11.43 -22.41 -13.82
C ALA A 224 11.07 -23.32 -15.00
N LYS A 225 10.10 -24.22 -14.78
CA LYS A 225 9.58 -25.09 -15.86
C LYS A 225 8.87 -24.28 -16.97
N ASN A 226 8.16 -23.21 -16.59
CA ASN A 226 7.39 -22.35 -17.49
C ASN A 226 7.61 -20.86 -17.15
N PRO A 227 8.73 -20.25 -17.58
CA PRO A 227 9.05 -18.85 -17.25
C PRO A 227 8.00 -17.85 -17.79
N HIS A 228 7.28 -18.19 -18.86
CA HIS A 228 6.27 -17.33 -19.45
C HIS A 228 5.11 -16.98 -18.51
N GLU A 229 4.73 -17.89 -17.59
CA GLU A 229 3.66 -17.63 -16.61
C GLU A 229 4.01 -16.45 -15.69
N TYR A 230 5.30 -16.24 -15.41
CA TYR A 230 5.77 -15.14 -14.58
C TYR A 230 5.88 -13.81 -15.34
N LEU A 231 5.89 -13.87 -16.68
CA LEU A 231 5.97 -12.71 -17.56
C LEU A 231 4.59 -12.22 -17.99
N THR A 232 3.59 -13.09 -17.98
CA THR A 232 2.21 -12.73 -18.32
C THR A 232 1.58 -11.94 -17.19
N GLU A 233 1.07 -10.75 -17.52
CA GLU A 233 0.22 -9.99 -16.61
C GLU A 233 -1.14 -10.68 -16.53
N HIS A 234 -1.43 -11.26 -15.37
CA HIS A 234 -2.80 -11.64 -15.03
C HIS A 234 -3.52 -10.36 -14.61
N THR A 235 -3.99 -9.60 -15.61
CA THR A 235 -4.95 -8.54 -15.37
C THR A 235 -6.19 -9.15 -14.73
N ARG A 236 -6.84 -8.38 -13.84
CA ARG A 236 -8.22 -8.68 -13.48
C ARG A 236 -9.04 -8.62 -14.77
N ASP A 237 -9.26 -9.75 -15.40
CA ASP A 237 -10.43 -9.86 -16.25
C ASP A 237 -11.60 -9.80 -15.27
N ILE A 238 -12.14 -8.60 -15.05
CA ILE A 238 -13.34 -8.39 -14.23
C ILE A 238 -14.48 -9.28 -14.75
N ASN A 239 -14.43 -9.65 -16.04
CA ASN A 239 -15.39 -10.54 -16.66
C ASN A 239 -15.11 -12.03 -16.36
N ALA A 240 -13.91 -12.42 -15.92
CA ALA A 240 -13.65 -13.81 -15.50
C ALA A 240 -14.44 -14.20 -14.24
N PHE A 241 -14.94 -13.22 -13.47
CA PHE A 241 -15.86 -13.44 -12.35
C PHE A 241 -17.34 -13.29 -12.73
N ALA A 242 -17.68 -12.93 -13.98
CA ALA A 242 -19.07 -12.80 -14.42
C ALA A 242 -19.85 -14.13 -14.35
N GLY A 243 -19.16 -15.28 -14.29
CA GLY A 243 -19.74 -16.60 -14.09
C GLY A 243 -19.64 -17.15 -12.66
N PHE A 244 -18.97 -16.46 -11.73
CA PHE A 244 -18.93 -16.88 -10.32
C PHE A 244 -20.17 -16.35 -9.60
N SER A 245 -21.23 -17.17 -9.55
CA SER A 245 -22.36 -16.95 -8.63
C SER A 245 -21.83 -17.05 -7.21
N CYS A 246 -21.51 -15.91 -6.59
CA CYS A 246 -21.18 -15.89 -5.18
C CYS A 246 -22.49 -16.05 -4.41
N PRO A 247 -22.69 -17.13 -3.64
CA PRO A 247 -23.95 -17.34 -2.92
C PRO A 247 -24.28 -16.16 -2.01
N PHE A 248 -23.25 -15.50 -1.47
CA PHE A 248 -23.37 -14.31 -0.65
C PHE A 248 -23.79 -13.07 -1.43
N ILE A 249 -23.38 -12.89 -2.70
CA ILE A 249 -23.86 -11.79 -3.54
C ILE A 249 -25.30 -12.06 -3.97
N ASP A 250 -25.66 -13.31 -4.29
CA ASP A 250 -27.05 -13.66 -4.62
C ASP A 250 -27.98 -13.54 -3.40
N GLU A 251 -27.48 -13.85 -2.20
CA GLU A 251 -28.21 -13.71 -0.94
C GLU A 251 -28.27 -12.24 -0.47
N TRP A 252 -27.21 -11.46 -0.68
CA TRP A 252 -27.20 -10.02 -0.46
C TRP A 252 -28.08 -9.27 -1.47
N ALA A 253 -28.05 -9.65 -2.75
CA ALA A 253 -28.92 -9.11 -3.78
C ALA A 253 -30.38 -9.47 -3.53
N ARG A 254 -30.67 -10.71 -3.08
CA ARG A 254 -32.02 -11.11 -2.64
C ARG A 254 -32.49 -10.35 -1.39
N SER A 255 -31.62 -10.19 -0.39
CA SER A 255 -31.96 -9.44 0.84
C SER A 255 -32.06 -7.92 0.60
N SER A 256 -31.34 -7.38 -0.37
CA SER A 256 -31.41 -5.97 -0.77
C SER A 256 -32.60 -5.68 -1.68
N ALA A 257 -32.93 -6.60 -2.59
CA ALA A 257 -34.15 -6.54 -3.40
C ALA A 257 -35.40 -6.58 -2.50
N THR A 258 -35.45 -7.51 -1.54
CA THR A 258 -36.56 -7.59 -0.58
C THR A 258 -36.65 -6.35 0.33
N LYS A 259 -35.52 -5.72 0.70
CA LYS A 259 -35.55 -4.44 1.45
C LYS A 259 -36.04 -3.27 0.60
N LYS A 260 -35.65 -3.23 -0.68
CA LYS A 260 -36.08 -2.19 -1.63
C LYS A 260 -37.56 -2.32 -1.96
N ASP A 261 -38.08 -3.54 -2.09
CA ASP A 261 -39.50 -3.80 -2.30
C ASP A 261 -40.37 -3.44 -1.09
N ARG A 262 -39.88 -3.65 0.15
CA ARG A 262 -40.58 -3.16 1.35
C ARG A 262 -40.60 -1.64 1.46
N LEU A 263 -39.48 -0.98 1.13
CA LEU A 263 -39.39 0.48 1.15
C LEU A 263 -40.22 1.16 0.05
N CYS A 264 -40.44 0.49 -1.07
CA CYS A 264 -41.26 1.00 -2.18
C CYS A 264 -42.73 0.56 -2.13
N ASN A 265 -43.12 -0.36 -1.25
CA ASN A 265 -44.49 -0.84 -1.13
C ASN A 265 -44.92 -1.01 0.35
N PRO A 266 -45.33 0.08 1.02
CA PRO A 266 -45.70 0.05 2.45
C PRO A 266 -46.92 -0.83 2.76
N ALA A 267 -47.67 -1.29 1.75
CA ALA A 267 -48.78 -2.23 1.92
C ALA A 267 -48.32 -3.63 2.34
N LEU A 268 -47.08 -4.04 2.03
CA LEU A 268 -46.54 -5.34 2.42
C LEU A 268 -46.14 -5.42 3.89
N ASP A 269 -45.72 -4.30 4.50
CA ASP A 269 -45.42 -4.23 5.94
C ASP A 269 -46.69 -4.22 6.82
N ALA A 270 -47.86 -3.90 6.24
CA ALA A 270 -49.14 -3.97 6.95
C ALA A 270 -49.67 -5.41 7.04
N LEU A 271 -49.41 -6.25 6.03
CA LEU A 271 -49.86 -7.65 5.98
C LEU A 271 -49.05 -8.59 6.89
N ASP A 272 -47.80 -8.24 7.22
CA ASP A 272 -46.91 -9.05 8.07
C ASP A 272 -47.11 -8.76 9.57
N LYS A 273 -47.89 -7.72 9.93
CA LYS A 273 -48.23 -7.40 11.34
C LYS A 273 -49.48 -8.11 11.85
N ASP A 274 -50.26 -8.72 10.96
CA ASP A 274 -51.49 -9.46 11.30
C ASP A 274 -51.27 -11.00 11.30
N ARG A 275 -50.00 -11.45 11.27
CA ARG A 275 -49.59 -12.84 11.52
C ARG A 275 -48.72 -12.93 12.77
#